data_AF-A0A6G0YUF4-F1
#
_entry.id   AF-A0A6G0YUF4-F1
#
_cell.length_a   1.000
_cell.length_b   1.000
_cell.length_c   1.000
_cell.angle_alpha   90.00
_cell.angle_beta   90.00
_cell.angle_gamma   90.00
#
_symmetry.space_group_name_H-M   'P 1'
#
loop_
_entity.id
_entity.type
_entity.pdbx_description
1 polymer ?
#
loop_
_entity_poly.entity_id
_entity_poly.type
_entity_poly.pdbx_seq_one_letter_code
_entity_poly.pdbx_strand_id
1 'polypeptide(L)'
;MRTKFCGLPASNLFQSLSGDMPNSTIHRYSTIYDSPEDVDLWSGGISEKPLPGSMAGPVFSCILATQFSYARRGDRFWYELPNQPSSFTPDQLHEIRKTRLARVLCDNTDLIDTIQLWPIVLPDHEINPRVPCRSGIIPSLNLNKWADFPTTSLKHLFS
;
A
#
# COMPACT_ATOMS: atom_id res chain seq x y z
N MET A 1 3.74 -13.99 22.26
CA MET A 1 3.97 -12.90 21.28
C MET A 1 5.39 -12.93 20.71
N ARG A 2 5.55 -13.13 19.39
CA ARG A 2 6.87 -13.26 18.72
C ARG A 2 7.49 -11.91 18.35
N THR A 3 7.92 -11.14 19.35
CA THR A 3 8.56 -9.82 19.18
C THR A 3 10.00 -9.90 18.66
N LYS A 4 10.71 -11.01 18.92
CA LYS A 4 12.12 -11.22 18.59
C LYS A 4 12.45 -11.09 17.09
N PHE A 5 11.59 -11.59 16.21
CA PHE A 5 11.79 -11.47 14.75
C PHE A 5 11.89 -10.01 14.29
N CYS A 6 11.14 -9.13 14.93
CA CYS A 6 11.11 -7.71 14.64
C CYS A 6 12.13 -6.89 15.46
N GLY A 7 13.02 -7.55 16.20
CA GLY A 7 14.00 -6.87 17.08
C GLY A 7 13.37 -6.15 18.27
N LEU A 8 12.10 -6.43 18.57
CA LEU A 8 11.38 -5.82 19.69
C LEU A 8 11.69 -6.57 21.00
N PRO A 9 11.70 -5.89 22.17
CA PRO A 9 11.95 -6.53 23.45
C PRO A 9 11.01 -7.71 23.70
N ALA A 10 11.54 -8.78 24.28
CA ALA A 10 10.72 -9.88 24.76
C ALA A 10 9.97 -9.44 26.02
N SER A 11 8.68 -9.76 26.09
CA SER A 11 7.85 -9.50 27.26
C SER A 11 7.61 -10.81 28.00
N ASN A 12 8.23 -10.98 29.16
CA ASN A 12 8.08 -12.18 29.99
C ASN A 12 6.95 -12.00 31.04
N LEU A 13 6.39 -10.80 31.15
CA LEU A 13 5.37 -10.43 32.13
C LEU A 13 4.28 -9.63 31.43
N PHE A 14 3.01 -9.87 31.75
CA PHE A 14 1.91 -9.11 31.14
C PHE A 14 2.04 -7.61 31.40
N GLN A 15 2.57 -7.20 32.55
CA GLN A 15 2.80 -5.77 32.84
C GLN A 15 3.80 -5.11 31.88
N SER A 16 4.74 -5.86 31.27
CA SER A 16 5.71 -5.28 30.34
C SER A 16 5.11 -4.93 28.98
N LEU A 17 3.88 -5.36 28.69
CA LEU A 17 3.12 -4.95 27.51
C LEU A 17 2.44 -3.58 27.69
N SER A 18 2.55 -2.97 28.88
CA SER A 18 2.02 -1.64 29.14
C SER A 18 2.73 -0.61 28.27
N GLY A 19 1.96 0.27 27.64
CA GLY A 19 2.47 1.20 26.63
C GLY A 19 2.21 0.69 25.22
N ASP A 20 2.48 -0.59 24.95
CA ASP A 20 2.31 -1.21 23.62
C ASP A 20 0.85 -1.57 23.32
N MET A 21 0.05 -1.90 24.33
CA MET A 21 -1.37 -2.22 24.18
C MET A 21 -2.23 -1.59 25.30
N PRO A 22 -3.57 -1.54 25.16
CA PRO A 22 -4.45 -1.04 26.22
C PRO A 22 -4.41 -1.93 27.47
N ASN A 23 -4.41 -1.32 28.66
CA ASN A 23 -4.35 -2.05 29.94
C ASN A 23 -5.54 -3.02 30.12
N SER A 24 -6.72 -2.70 29.59
CA SER A 24 -7.88 -3.60 29.61
C SER A 24 -7.63 -4.88 28.82
N THR A 25 -6.91 -4.79 27.69
CA THR A 25 -6.51 -5.95 26.89
C THR A 25 -5.45 -6.78 27.60
N ILE A 26 -4.45 -6.14 28.20
CA ILE A 26 -3.43 -6.82 29.02
C ILE A 26 -4.09 -7.64 30.13
N HIS A 27 -5.03 -7.03 30.87
CA HIS A 27 -5.78 -7.72 31.92
C HIS A 27 -6.52 -8.94 31.37
N ARG A 28 -7.25 -8.79 30.26
CA ARG A 28 -7.96 -9.91 29.62
C ARG A 28 -7.00 -11.03 29.19
N TYR A 29 -5.87 -10.71 28.59
CA TYR A 29 -4.89 -11.71 28.20
C TYR A 29 -4.29 -12.45 29.40
N SER A 30 -4.06 -11.76 30.52
CA SER A 30 -3.59 -12.40 31.75
C SER A 30 -4.59 -13.39 32.38
N THR A 31 -5.87 -13.33 31.99
CA THR A 31 -6.90 -14.29 32.43
C THR A 31 -7.08 -15.48 31.51
N ILE A 32 -6.47 -15.45 30.31
CA ILE A 32 -6.65 -16.45 29.25
C ILE A 32 -5.36 -17.23 28.99
N TYR A 33 -4.22 -16.54 28.99
CA TYR A 33 -2.91 -17.10 28.69
C TYR A 33 -2.04 -17.16 29.95
N ASP A 34 -1.27 -18.23 30.09
CA ASP A 34 -0.33 -18.41 31.20
C ASP A 34 0.86 -17.45 31.12
N SER A 35 1.35 -17.19 29.89
CA SER A 35 2.45 -16.26 29.60
C SER A 35 2.12 -15.32 28.43
N PRO A 36 2.67 -14.09 28.40
CA PRO A 36 2.63 -13.24 27.21
C PRO A 36 3.23 -13.90 25.96
N GLU A 37 4.14 -14.86 26.14
CA GLU A 37 4.75 -15.62 25.04
C GLU A 37 3.72 -16.51 24.33
N ASP A 38 2.68 -16.96 25.04
CA ASP A 38 1.61 -17.85 24.53
C ASP A 38 0.52 -17.09 23.77
N VAL A 39 0.49 -15.75 23.85
CA VAL A 39 -0.46 -14.93 23.09
C VAL A 39 -0.24 -15.15 21.59
N ASP A 40 -1.30 -15.58 20.91
CA ASP A 40 -1.34 -15.80 19.48
C ASP A 40 -0.89 -14.55 18.71
N LEU A 41 -0.19 -14.77 17.59
CA LEU A 41 0.32 -13.66 16.76
C LEU A 41 -0.80 -12.72 16.31
N TRP A 42 -1.93 -13.28 15.86
CA TRP A 42 -3.05 -12.47 15.38
C TRP A 42 -3.65 -11.62 16.50
N SER A 43 -4.05 -12.27 17.59
CA SER A 43 -4.64 -11.65 18.78
C SER A 43 -3.72 -10.55 19.35
N GLY A 44 -2.44 -10.86 19.53
CA GLY A 44 -1.44 -9.91 19.99
C GLY A 44 -1.27 -8.73 19.04
N GLY A 45 -1.06 -9.00 17.74
CA GLY A 45 -0.74 -7.97 16.75
C GLY A 45 -1.87 -6.98 16.47
N ILE A 46 -3.15 -7.42 16.47
CA ILE A 46 -4.29 -6.49 16.33
C ILE A 46 -4.54 -5.66 17.61
N SER A 47 -4.00 -6.11 18.75
CA SER A 47 -4.21 -5.49 20.05
C SER A 47 -3.17 -4.42 20.40
N GLU A 48 -2.08 -4.36 19.65
CA GLU A 48 -1.08 -3.31 19.78
C GLU A 48 -1.69 -1.96 19.40
N LYS A 49 -1.23 -0.91 20.09
CA LYS A 49 -1.54 0.46 19.71
C LYS A 49 -0.90 0.75 18.35
N PRO A 50 -1.64 1.39 17.43
CA PRO A 50 -1.08 1.78 16.14
C PRO A 50 0.11 2.74 16.29
N LEU A 51 1.08 2.62 15.38
CA LEU A 51 2.13 3.63 15.23
C LEU A 51 1.53 4.97 14.75
N PRO A 52 2.18 6.12 15.01
CA PRO A 52 1.72 7.41 14.51
C PRO A 52 1.49 7.41 12.99
N GLY A 53 0.27 7.75 12.55
CA GLY A 53 -0.11 7.74 11.13
C GLY A 53 -0.33 6.36 10.51
N SER A 54 -0.29 5.29 11.31
CA SER A 54 -0.54 3.91 10.89
C SER A 54 -1.85 3.38 11.48
N MET A 55 -2.37 2.31 10.87
CA MET A 55 -3.45 1.49 11.45
C MET A 55 -2.92 0.25 12.18
N ALA A 56 -1.62 -0.04 12.07
CA ALA A 56 -0.99 -1.22 12.63
C ALA A 56 0.01 -0.84 13.73
N GLY A 57 0.09 -1.69 14.76
CA GLY A 57 1.13 -1.61 15.78
C GLY A 57 2.51 -2.07 15.30
N PRO A 58 3.53 -2.01 16.17
CA PRO A 58 4.92 -2.34 15.83
C PRO A 58 5.12 -3.72 15.18
N VAL A 59 4.53 -4.79 15.74
CA VAL A 59 4.74 -6.17 15.24
C VAL A 59 4.12 -6.34 13.87
N PHE A 60 2.87 -5.91 13.68
CA PHE A 60 2.21 -6.02 12.37
C PHE A 60 2.83 -5.10 11.33
N SER A 61 3.28 -3.90 11.71
CA SER A 61 4.00 -3.00 10.80
C SER A 61 5.30 -3.65 10.29
N CYS A 62 6.07 -4.27 11.19
CA CYS A 62 7.28 -5.02 10.83
C CYS A 62 6.99 -6.20 9.89
N ILE A 63 6.00 -7.04 10.22
CA ILE A 63 5.65 -8.20 9.40
C ILE A 63 5.16 -7.77 8.02
N LEU A 64 4.21 -6.83 7.95
CA LEU A 64 3.68 -6.32 6.69
C LEU A 64 4.78 -5.70 5.83
N ALA A 65 5.60 -4.81 6.41
CA ALA A 65 6.70 -4.18 5.69
C ALA A 65 7.70 -5.20 5.15
N THR A 66 8.07 -6.20 5.96
CA THR A 66 8.96 -7.29 5.54
C THR A 66 8.36 -8.07 4.36
N GLN A 67 7.08 -8.46 4.46
CA GLN A 67 6.43 -9.25 3.42
C GLN A 67 6.25 -8.46 2.11
N PHE A 68 5.80 -7.21 2.17
CA PHE A 68 5.72 -6.35 0.98
C PHE A 68 7.10 -6.10 0.36
N SER A 69 8.12 -5.97 1.20
CA SER A 69 9.49 -5.79 0.74
C SER A 69 10.03 -7.03 0.02
N TYR A 70 9.73 -8.23 0.51
CA TYR A 70 10.11 -9.48 -0.15
C TYR A 70 9.33 -9.69 -1.44
N ALA A 71 8.01 -9.42 -1.43
CA ALA A 71 7.19 -9.49 -2.64
C ALA A 71 7.74 -8.56 -3.74
N ARG A 72 8.06 -7.31 -3.41
CA ARG A 72 8.64 -6.36 -4.36
C ARG A 72 10.00 -6.79 -4.90
N ARG A 73 10.91 -7.24 -4.05
CA ARG A 73 12.29 -7.60 -4.46
C ARG A 73 12.39 -8.97 -5.13
N GLY A 74 11.49 -9.89 -4.79
CA GLY A 74 11.44 -11.24 -5.36
C GLY A 74 10.70 -11.32 -6.68
N ASP A 75 9.98 -10.27 -7.08
CA ASP A 75 9.22 -10.25 -8.32
C ASP A 75 10.08 -9.80 -9.52
N ARG A 76 10.39 -10.76 -10.40
CA ARG A 76 11.11 -10.51 -11.66
C ARG A 76 10.33 -9.58 -12.61
N PHE A 77 9.02 -9.49 -12.45
CA PHE A 77 8.14 -8.62 -13.25
C PHE A 77 7.73 -7.35 -12.52
N TRP A 78 8.40 -7.01 -11.41
CA TRP A 78 8.14 -5.75 -10.70
C TRP A 78 8.23 -4.58 -11.69
N TYR A 79 7.16 -3.77 -11.78
CA TYR A 79 6.98 -2.81 -12.87
C TYR A 79 8.07 -1.72 -12.95
N GLU A 80 8.80 -1.46 -11.87
CA GLU A 80 9.91 -0.50 -11.87
C GLU A 80 11.29 -1.13 -12.07
N LEU A 81 11.36 -2.46 -12.19
CA LEU A 81 12.64 -3.15 -12.33
C LEU A 81 13.24 -2.81 -13.70
N PRO A 82 14.42 -2.16 -13.77
CA PRO A 82 15.02 -1.77 -15.04
C PRO A 82 15.83 -2.91 -15.67
N ASN A 83 16.17 -2.75 -16.95
CA ASN A 83 17.10 -3.60 -17.69
C ASN A 83 16.68 -5.08 -17.78
N GLN A 84 15.37 -5.37 -17.75
CA GLN A 84 14.81 -6.68 -18.02
C GLN A 84 14.09 -6.69 -19.37
N PRO A 85 13.97 -7.86 -20.05
CA PRO A 85 13.15 -7.97 -21.25
C PRO A 85 11.68 -7.55 -21.05
N SER A 86 11.18 -7.65 -19.82
CA SER A 86 9.82 -7.26 -19.42
C SER A 86 9.73 -5.84 -18.84
N SER A 87 10.83 -5.09 -18.80
CA SER A 87 10.81 -3.73 -18.25
C SER A 87 9.97 -2.80 -19.12
N PHE A 88 9.16 -1.96 -18.48
CA PHE A 88 8.52 -0.84 -19.16
C PHE A 88 9.57 0.18 -19.64
N THR A 89 9.26 0.87 -20.74
CA THR A 89 10.05 2.03 -21.17
C THR A 89 9.91 3.19 -20.18
N PRO A 90 10.85 4.15 -20.14
CA PRO A 90 10.73 5.32 -19.26
C PRO A 90 9.41 6.10 -19.44
N ASP A 91 8.93 6.21 -20.69
CA ASP A 91 7.67 6.88 -21.02
C ASP A 91 6.45 6.11 -20.48
N GLN A 92 6.45 4.79 -20.61
CA GLN A 92 5.40 3.93 -20.07
C GLN A 92 5.37 4.01 -18.53
N LEU A 93 6.55 3.98 -17.90
CA LEU A 93 6.68 4.09 -16.45
C LEU A 93 6.20 5.44 -15.92
N HIS A 94 6.43 6.53 -16.66
CA HIS A 94 5.91 7.85 -16.33
C HIS A 94 4.37 7.86 -16.32
N GLU A 95 3.75 7.23 -17.31
CA GLU A 95 2.29 7.10 -17.39
C GLU A 95 1.71 6.24 -16.26
N ILE A 96 2.37 5.13 -15.90
CA ILE A 96 1.96 4.30 -14.75
C ILE A 96 2.04 5.11 -13.44
N ARG A 97 3.15 5.80 -13.18
CA ARG A 97 3.36 6.58 -11.94
C ARG A 97 2.38 7.74 -11.75
N LYS A 98 1.87 8.29 -12.85
CA LYS A 98 0.85 9.35 -12.84
C LYS A 98 -0.54 8.83 -12.43
N THR A 99 -0.79 7.52 -12.59
CA THR A 99 -2.11 6.92 -12.37
C THR A 99 -2.50 6.93 -10.89
N ARG A 100 -3.77 7.19 -10.61
CA ARG A 100 -4.36 7.16 -9.26
C ARG A 100 -5.51 6.17 -9.22
N LEU A 101 -5.78 5.58 -8.06
CA LEU A 101 -6.98 4.75 -7.88
C LEU A 101 -8.27 5.51 -8.21
N ALA A 102 -8.31 6.82 -7.94
CA ALA A 102 -9.41 7.69 -8.34
C ALA A 102 -9.67 7.64 -9.86
N ARG A 103 -8.62 7.62 -10.68
CA ARG A 103 -8.74 7.51 -12.14
C ARG A 103 -9.31 6.16 -12.54
N VAL A 104 -8.79 5.09 -11.97
CA VAL A 104 -9.26 3.71 -12.22
C VAL A 104 -10.75 3.61 -11.91
N LEU A 105 -11.20 4.15 -10.78
CA LEU A 105 -12.62 4.14 -10.42
C LEU A 105 -13.47 5.00 -11.38
N CYS A 106 -13.03 6.21 -11.71
CA CYS A 106 -13.72 7.08 -12.66
C CYS A 106 -13.83 6.48 -14.08
N ASP A 107 -12.87 5.67 -14.52
CA ASP A 107 -12.89 5.02 -15.85
C ASP A 107 -13.77 3.78 -15.92
N ASN A 108 -14.04 3.13 -14.77
CA ASN A 108 -14.66 1.81 -14.72
C ASN A 108 -16.01 1.79 -13.99
N THR A 109 -16.63 2.97 -13.76
CA THR A 109 -17.93 3.07 -13.11
C THR A 109 -18.81 4.12 -13.78
N ASP A 110 -20.08 3.79 -14.00
CA ASP A 110 -21.02 4.69 -14.69
C ASP A 110 -21.67 5.73 -13.74
N LEU A 111 -21.63 5.48 -12.43
CA LEU A 111 -22.35 6.27 -11.41
C LEU A 111 -21.46 7.25 -10.64
N ILE A 112 -20.18 7.35 -10.97
CA ILE A 112 -19.22 8.22 -10.27
C ILE A 112 -18.84 9.40 -11.15
N ASP A 113 -19.52 10.53 -10.96
CA ASP A 113 -19.17 11.81 -11.61
C ASP A 113 -18.12 12.61 -10.82
N THR A 114 -18.06 12.42 -9.50
CA THR A 114 -17.09 13.06 -8.61
C THR A 114 -16.53 12.05 -7.63
N ILE A 115 -15.24 12.18 -7.28
CA ILE A 115 -14.57 11.29 -6.33
C ILE A 115 -13.48 12.04 -5.56
N GLN A 116 -13.17 11.59 -4.35
CA GLN A 116 -12.00 12.04 -3.61
C GLN A 116 -10.72 11.78 -4.40
N LEU A 117 -9.78 12.71 -4.30
CA LEU A 117 -8.50 12.58 -4.99
C LEU A 117 -7.70 11.35 -4.50
N TRP A 118 -7.83 11.00 -3.21
CA TRP A 118 -7.28 9.81 -2.58
C TRP A 118 -8.40 8.93 -1.97
N PRO A 119 -8.97 7.98 -2.74
CA PRO A 119 -10.18 7.26 -2.32
C PRO A 119 -10.05 6.33 -1.09
N ILE A 120 -8.83 5.96 -0.69
CA ILE A 120 -8.57 5.10 0.48
C ILE A 120 -8.21 5.96 1.72
N VAL A 121 -8.05 7.27 1.55
CA VAL A 121 -7.86 8.19 2.67
C VAL A 121 -9.24 8.69 3.12
N LEU A 122 -9.39 8.96 4.43
CA LEU A 122 -10.63 9.51 4.96
C LEU A 122 -11.06 10.77 4.17
N PRO A 123 -12.38 10.96 3.96
CA PRO A 123 -12.90 12.13 3.29
C PRO A 123 -12.64 13.37 4.15
N ASP A 124 -12.19 14.45 3.51
CA ASP A 124 -11.96 15.74 4.14
C ASP A 124 -12.21 16.85 3.11
N HIS A 125 -12.93 17.90 3.49
CA HIS A 125 -13.33 18.94 2.54
C HIS A 125 -12.18 19.85 2.08
N GLU A 126 -11.10 19.93 2.85
CA GLU A 126 -9.96 20.80 2.56
C GLU A 126 -8.79 19.99 1.98
N ILE A 127 -8.50 18.83 2.59
CA ILE A 127 -7.29 18.04 2.31
C ILE A 127 -7.56 16.94 1.27
N ASN A 128 -8.77 16.38 1.23
CA ASN A 128 -9.14 15.30 0.30
C ASN A 128 -10.53 15.52 -0.33
N PRO A 129 -10.78 16.68 -0.97
CA PRO A 129 -12.08 17.01 -1.51
C PRO A 129 -12.45 16.10 -2.68
N ARG A 130 -13.76 16.01 -2.94
CA ARG A 130 -14.27 15.40 -4.17
C ARG A 130 -14.03 16.33 -5.33
N VAL A 131 -13.52 15.78 -6.43
CA VAL A 131 -13.32 16.50 -7.69
C VAL A 131 -14.07 15.80 -8.83
N PRO A 132 -14.53 16.52 -9.86
CA PRO A 132 -15.19 15.89 -11.01
C PRO A 132 -14.21 15.01 -11.79
N CYS A 133 -14.64 13.80 -12.16
CA CYS A 133 -13.84 12.83 -12.91
C CYS A 133 -13.36 13.36 -14.27
N ARG A 134 -14.07 14.34 -14.85
CA ARG A 134 -13.79 14.95 -16.17
C ARG A 134 -13.13 16.34 -16.08
N SER A 135 -12.75 16.79 -14.89
CA SER A 135 -12.16 18.13 -14.68
C SER A 135 -10.70 18.26 -15.13
N GLY A 136 -10.02 17.16 -15.46
CA GLY A 136 -8.59 17.13 -15.74
C GLY A 136 -7.69 17.12 -14.50
N ILE A 137 -8.25 17.33 -13.31
CA ILE A 137 -7.51 17.23 -12.03
C ILE A 137 -7.01 15.81 -11.78
N ILE A 138 -7.81 14.81 -12.17
CA ILE A 138 -7.44 13.40 -12.12
C ILE A 138 -6.88 13.02 -13.50
N PRO A 139 -5.55 12.88 -13.66
CA PRO A 139 -4.95 12.62 -14.97
C PRO A 139 -5.32 11.23 -15.49
N SER A 140 -5.53 11.14 -16.80
CA SER A 140 -5.74 9.86 -17.50
C SER A 140 -4.42 9.24 -17.96
N LEU A 141 -4.42 7.91 -18.08
CA LEU A 141 -3.31 7.14 -18.62
C LEU A 141 -3.26 7.31 -20.15
N ASN A 142 -2.10 7.72 -20.68
CA ASN A 142 -1.88 7.86 -22.12
C ASN A 142 -1.33 6.56 -22.71
N LEU A 143 -2.24 5.73 -23.24
CA LEU A 143 -1.89 4.44 -23.83
C LEU A 143 -1.13 4.52 -25.17
N ASN A 144 -0.99 5.72 -25.76
CA ASN A 144 -0.16 5.88 -26.96
C ASN A 144 1.32 5.54 -26.71
N LYS A 145 1.77 5.49 -25.45
CA LYS A 145 3.11 5.03 -25.07
C LYS A 145 3.32 3.51 -25.24
N TRP A 146 2.26 2.77 -25.55
CA TRP A 146 2.28 1.35 -25.89
C TRP A 146 2.00 1.09 -27.37
N ALA A 147 1.90 2.14 -28.20
CA ALA A 147 1.66 1.97 -29.63
C ALA A 147 2.93 1.44 -30.33
N ASP A 148 2.82 0.27 -30.95
CA ASP A 148 3.83 -0.27 -31.84
C ASP A 148 3.69 0.40 -33.21
N PHE A 149 4.45 1.47 -33.47
CA PHE A 149 4.53 2.04 -34.81
C PHE A 149 5.55 1.26 -35.65
N PRO A 150 5.19 0.76 -36.84
CA PRO A 150 6.15 0.19 -37.77
C PRO A 150 7.16 1.28 -38.16
N THR A 151 8.45 1.03 -37.94
CA THR A 151 9.55 1.96 -38.26
C THR A 151 9.73 2.21 -39.78
N THR A 152 8.89 1.62 -40.64
CA THR A 152 9.11 1.55 -42.09
C THR A 152 8.16 2.38 -42.94
N SER A 153 7.15 3.06 -42.38
CA SER A 153 6.12 3.73 -43.21
C SER A 153 6.40 5.21 -43.53
N LEU A 154 7.45 5.82 -42.97
CA LEU A 154 7.76 7.25 -43.20
C LEU A 154 8.82 7.53 -44.27
N LYS A 155 9.48 6.50 -44.83
CA LYS A 155 10.49 6.70 -45.90
C LYS A 155 9.93 6.66 -47.34
N HIS A 156 8.65 6.30 -47.53
CA HIS A 156 8.04 6.18 -48.86
C HIS A 156 7.00 7.27 -49.20
N LEU A 157 6.73 8.22 -48.30
CA LEU A 157 5.78 9.31 -48.56
C LEU A 157 6.45 10.62 -49.00
N PHE A 158 7.78 10.67 -49.07
CA PHE A 158 8.56 11.83 -49.51
C PHE A 158 9.69 11.45 -50.46
N SER A 159 9.40 10.62 -51.48
CA SER A 159 10.25 10.44 -52.66
C SER A 159 9.42 10.57 -53.93
#